data_AF-A0A3G3GJ38-F1
#
_entry.id   AF-A0A3G3GJ38-F1
#
_cell.length_a   1.000
_cell.length_b   1.000
_cell.length_c   1.000
_cell.angle_alpha   90.00
_cell.angle_beta   90.00
_cell.angle_gamma   90.00
#
_symmetry.space_group_name_H-M   'P 1'
#
loop_
_entity.id
_entity.type
_entity.pdbx_description
1 polymer ?
#
loop_
_entity_poly.entity_id
_entity_poly.type
_entity_poly.pdbx_seq_one_letter_code
_entity_poly.pdbx_strand_id
1 'polypeptide(L)'
;MFGQYGWLISVMGVSLVSPPAAATWSENRNVVHFQGDLFFTLPGAFSVNTITFDLGLTAGTIIELRWGQNLQRFTAKAAVIGGNDLPTGSNWASVMAILQANYYLANDFTLALNGNTITLTAKVKGIQYNFTSYTFASGTVTNSTFGIAPTKIQNHGVVLECQIKSGTTYETIYAERIPFVGGAFAQIDISKLLHAELTPDMPSSWRSFSPIRHQKSWKKYRLKFAEAGAEAGAPTITSDYIVMGGGTGHETGIDTTPFEWVIGTNSNEDKALRFGSTNRWLQVDEPQFLTWVAIRQPYASVQLRVRVEYADNTIQAVFPDYTEIGGVAMYERIMWDVSFFGLNIPAINTTKGVLSYYVSVWGNGAQVSREYRYILDYAPRTSKRYFLYLNSLGAWDSFCAYGEASGEVRFTSERIEVPLPTQYDSSQGTLADSNTTSQHGATVATGYQTAYQISMLEDFQLSRYKYLYENPTTIRPIVLTMDPLPTGTDGQNLYSHTFQYQHAYKNNKFDGKQ
;
A
#
# COMPACT_ATOMS: atom_id res chain seq x y z
N MET A 1 9.29 -23.46 54.28
CA MET A 1 9.29 -22.30 53.37
C MET A 1 9.94 -22.73 52.06
N PHE A 2 9.15 -23.22 51.10
CA PHE A 2 9.62 -23.52 49.75
C PHE A 2 9.22 -22.35 48.86
N GLY A 3 10.21 -21.56 48.41
CA GLY A 3 9.98 -20.44 47.48
C GLY A 3 9.70 -21.00 46.08
N GLN A 4 8.46 -20.89 45.62
CA GLN A 4 8.11 -21.06 44.21
C GLN A 4 8.78 -19.93 43.42
N TYR A 5 9.91 -20.21 42.77
CA TYR A 5 10.39 -19.42 41.65
C TYR A 5 9.46 -19.69 40.46
N GLY A 6 8.37 -18.94 40.41
CA GLY A 6 7.54 -18.83 39.21
C GLY A 6 8.37 -18.18 38.12
N TRP A 7 8.98 -18.99 37.26
CA TRP A 7 9.48 -18.51 35.98
C TRP A 7 8.28 -17.93 35.25
N LEU A 8 8.20 -16.60 35.19
CA LEU A 8 7.26 -15.91 34.31
C LEU A 8 7.58 -16.42 32.90
N ILE A 9 6.73 -17.31 32.40
CA ILE A 9 6.73 -17.68 30.99
C ILE A 9 6.37 -16.40 30.27
N SER A 10 7.39 -15.68 29.78
CA SER A 10 7.21 -14.56 28.87
C SER A 10 6.40 -15.12 27.71
N VAL A 11 5.13 -14.74 27.64
CA VAL A 11 4.24 -15.18 26.57
C VAL A 11 4.89 -14.71 25.27
N MET A 12 5.13 -15.64 24.36
CA MET A 12 5.65 -15.36 23.02
C MET A 12 4.75 -14.29 22.38
N GLY A 13 5.34 -13.13 22.07
CA GLY A 13 4.65 -11.97 21.54
C GLY A 13 5.14 -11.63 20.14
N VAL A 14 4.19 -11.41 19.25
CA VAL A 14 4.41 -10.62 18.03
C VAL A 14 3.84 -9.23 18.28
N SER A 15 4.60 -8.21 17.93
CA SER A 15 4.17 -6.82 17.98
C SER A 15 4.12 -6.20 16.58
N LEU A 16 3.23 -5.23 16.43
CA LEU A 16 3.09 -4.42 15.22
C LEU A 16 4.02 -3.21 15.35
N VAL A 17 5.18 -3.24 14.68
CA VAL A 17 6.21 -2.20 14.82
C VAL A 17 5.84 -0.93 14.07
N SER A 18 5.28 -1.12 12.87
CA SER A 18 4.77 -0.02 12.04
C SER A 18 3.32 -0.34 11.70
N PRO A 19 2.34 0.20 12.45
CA PRO A 19 0.95 0.07 12.08
C PRO A 19 0.67 0.79 10.76
N PRO A 20 -0.34 0.35 9.99
CA PRO A 20 -0.86 1.14 8.88
C PRO A 20 -1.25 2.56 9.34
N ALA A 21 -1.20 3.52 8.42
CA ALA A 21 -1.80 4.83 8.68
C ALA A 21 -3.32 4.67 8.94
N ALA A 22 -3.90 5.59 9.72
CA ALA A 22 -5.33 5.55 10.05
C ALA A 22 -6.23 5.51 8.80
N ALA A 23 -5.81 6.16 7.72
CA ALA A 23 -6.39 6.05 6.39
C ALA A 23 -5.28 5.91 5.34
N THR A 24 -5.47 5.03 4.37
CA THR A 24 -4.52 4.76 3.28
C THR A 24 -5.21 4.74 1.92
N TRP A 25 -4.50 5.17 0.88
CA TRP A 25 -4.89 4.93 -0.51
C TRP A 25 -4.68 3.45 -0.88
N SER A 26 -5.57 2.86 -1.66
CA SER A 26 -5.50 1.44 -2.02
C SER A 26 -4.50 1.14 -3.12
N GLU A 27 -4.17 2.12 -3.96
CA GLU A 27 -3.14 2.00 -5.01
C GLU A 27 -1.76 2.49 -4.55
N ASN A 28 -1.67 3.04 -3.33
CA ASN A 28 -0.40 3.34 -2.69
C ASN A 28 0.09 2.15 -1.86
N ARG A 29 1.38 2.18 -1.51
CA ARG A 29 2.00 1.13 -0.71
C ARG A 29 1.41 1.14 0.71
N ASN A 30 0.97 -0.03 1.19
CA ASN A 30 0.46 -0.17 2.55
C ASN A 30 1.17 -1.36 3.22
N VAL A 31 2.41 -1.12 3.66
CA VAL A 31 3.24 -2.16 4.28
C VAL A 31 3.01 -2.23 5.77
N VAL A 32 2.75 -3.45 6.23
CA VAL A 32 2.62 -3.78 7.64
C VAL A 32 3.91 -4.46 8.08
N HIS A 33 4.51 -3.98 9.18
CA HIS A 33 5.73 -4.55 9.74
C HIS A 33 5.47 -5.19 11.10
N PHE A 34 5.88 -6.44 11.24
CA PHE A 34 5.79 -7.23 12.47
C PHE A 34 7.17 -7.53 13.02
N GLN A 35 7.26 -7.59 14.34
CA GLN A 35 8.45 -8.05 15.07
C GLN A 35 8.07 -9.09 16.10
N GLY A 36 8.73 -10.25 16.05
CA GLY A 36 8.64 -11.28 17.08
C GLY A 36 9.64 -11.05 18.21
N ASP A 37 9.28 -11.44 19.43
CA ASP A 37 10.17 -11.27 20.58
C ASP A 37 11.14 -12.46 20.76
N LEU A 38 10.75 -13.66 20.31
CA LEU A 38 11.49 -14.89 20.54
C LEU A 38 11.65 -15.72 19.26
N PHE A 39 12.87 -15.77 18.71
CA PHE A 39 13.18 -16.57 17.52
C PHE A 39 13.60 -18.02 17.84
N PHE A 40 13.94 -18.29 19.10
CA PHE A 40 14.50 -19.56 19.53
C PHE A 40 13.61 -20.21 20.59
N THR A 41 13.27 -21.49 20.40
CA THR A 41 12.67 -22.33 21.44
C THR A 41 13.65 -22.53 22.59
N LEU A 42 14.94 -22.65 22.25
CA LEU A 42 16.04 -22.70 23.19
C LEU A 42 17.08 -21.67 22.74
N PRO A 43 17.36 -20.61 23.52
CA PRO A 43 18.27 -19.54 23.10
C PRO A 43 19.75 -19.99 22.98
N GLY A 44 20.03 -21.25 23.33
CA GLY A 44 21.38 -21.81 23.43
C GLY A 44 22.15 -21.26 24.63
N ALA A 45 23.22 -21.96 25.00
CA ALA A 45 24.12 -21.58 26.08
C ALA A 45 25.56 -21.58 25.56
N PHE A 46 26.37 -20.64 26.06
CA PHE A 46 27.82 -20.68 25.85
C PHE A 46 28.41 -21.79 26.73
N SER A 47 29.39 -22.52 26.20
CA SER A 47 30.13 -23.46 27.03
C SER A 47 31.10 -22.70 27.94
N VAL A 48 31.10 -23.04 29.23
CA VAL A 48 32.08 -22.51 30.19
C VAL A 48 32.89 -23.69 30.71
N ASN A 49 34.13 -23.79 30.24
CA ASN A 49 35.06 -24.83 30.65
C ASN A 49 36.04 -24.27 31.67
N THR A 50 36.54 -25.12 32.55
CA THR A 50 37.48 -24.76 33.60
C THR A 50 38.64 -25.73 33.64
N ILE A 51 39.85 -25.21 33.76
CA ILE A 51 41.06 -25.97 34.07
C ILE A 51 41.48 -25.55 35.48
N THR A 52 41.41 -26.46 36.44
CA THR A 52 41.76 -26.20 37.84
C THR A 52 43.03 -26.94 38.19
N PHE A 53 44.01 -26.23 38.74
CA PHE A 53 45.31 -26.78 39.11
C PHE A 53 45.38 -27.01 40.62
N ASP A 54 45.41 -28.26 41.07
CA ASP A 54 45.50 -28.60 42.49
C ASP A 54 46.94 -28.54 43.00
N LEU A 55 47.92 -28.75 42.11
CA LEU A 55 49.35 -28.74 42.38
C LEU A 55 50.11 -28.02 41.26
N GLY A 56 51.38 -27.68 41.50
CA GLY A 56 52.27 -27.20 40.45
C GLY A 56 52.45 -28.21 39.31
N LEU A 57 52.66 -27.73 38.08
CA LEU A 57 52.93 -28.58 36.92
C LEU A 57 54.35 -29.14 36.98
N THR A 58 54.50 -30.47 36.97
CA THR A 58 55.80 -31.15 36.87
C THR A 58 56.17 -31.38 35.41
N ALA A 59 57.47 -31.44 35.12
CA ALA A 59 57.96 -31.66 33.75
C ALA A 59 57.41 -32.98 33.20
N GLY A 60 56.88 -32.93 31.97
CA GLY A 60 56.22 -34.06 31.31
C GLY A 60 54.71 -34.17 31.57
N THR A 61 54.11 -33.32 32.41
CA THR A 61 52.65 -33.29 32.57
C THR A 61 51.99 -32.90 31.24
N ILE A 62 51.06 -33.72 30.77
CA ILE A 62 50.31 -33.48 29.53
C ILE A 62 48.89 -33.03 29.86
N ILE A 63 48.46 -31.91 29.27
CA ILE A 63 47.09 -31.40 29.34
C ILE A 63 46.51 -31.45 27.93
N GLU A 64 45.49 -32.26 27.74
CA GLU A 64 44.72 -32.37 26.50
C GLU A 64 43.41 -31.58 26.61
N LEU A 65 43.17 -30.62 25.74
CA LEU A 65 41.89 -29.93 25.64
C LEU A 65 41.17 -30.45 24.40
N ARG A 66 40.01 -31.08 24.62
CA ARG A 66 39.20 -31.72 23.56
C ARG A 66 37.84 -31.05 23.49
N TRP A 67 37.49 -30.49 22.33
CA TRP A 67 36.17 -29.93 22.06
C TRP A 67 35.81 -30.12 20.58
N GLY A 68 34.61 -30.61 20.30
CA GLY A 68 34.18 -30.90 18.92
C GLY A 68 35.12 -31.90 18.25
N GLN A 69 35.77 -31.49 17.16
CA GLN A 69 36.81 -32.27 16.45
C GLN A 69 38.24 -31.79 16.78
N ASN A 70 38.39 -30.79 17.64
CA ASN A 70 39.68 -30.22 17.99
C ASN A 70 40.29 -30.95 19.20
N LEU A 71 41.58 -31.26 19.10
CA LEU A 71 42.42 -31.74 20.19
C LEU A 71 43.67 -30.86 20.26
N GLN A 72 43.83 -30.12 21.35
CA GLN A 72 45.08 -29.41 21.66
C GLN A 72 45.81 -30.11 22.80
N ARG A 73 47.07 -30.47 22.57
CA ARG A 73 47.91 -31.13 23.58
C ARG A 73 49.01 -30.17 24.01
N PHE A 74 49.02 -29.88 25.30
CA PHE A 74 50.03 -29.04 25.95
C PHE A 74 50.92 -29.89 26.85
N THR A 75 52.23 -29.63 26.85
CA THR A 75 53.20 -30.39 27.66
C THR A 75 54.00 -29.46 28.56
N ALA A 76 54.00 -29.73 29.87
CA ALA A 76 54.80 -28.97 30.82
C ALA A 76 56.29 -29.25 30.64
N LYS A 77 57.11 -28.20 30.43
CA LYS A 77 58.57 -28.28 30.26
C LYS A 77 59.27 -27.20 31.08
N ALA A 78 60.48 -27.50 31.53
CA ALA A 78 61.32 -26.53 32.24
C ALA A 78 61.74 -25.35 31.33
N ALA A 79 61.92 -25.60 30.03
CA ALA A 79 62.15 -24.58 29.01
C ALA A 79 60.99 -24.61 27.99
N VAL A 80 60.29 -23.48 27.85
CA VAL A 80 59.17 -23.30 26.92
C VAL A 80 59.73 -22.88 25.56
N ILE A 81 59.63 -23.75 24.55
CA ILE A 81 60.23 -23.52 23.22
C ILE A 81 59.14 -23.48 22.13
N GLY A 82 58.08 -24.28 22.27
CA GLY A 82 56.94 -24.33 21.35
C GLY A 82 55.67 -23.67 21.89
N GLY A 83 54.75 -23.32 20.98
CA GLY A 83 53.44 -22.72 21.33
C GLY A 83 52.49 -23.62 22.13
N ASN A 84 52.85 -24.90 22.30
CA ASN A 84 52.13 -25.88 23.13
C ASN A 84 52.95 -26.34 24.36
N ASP A 85 54.08 -25.70 24.65
CA ASP A 85 54.85 -25.98 25.85
C ASP A 85 54.35 -25.11 27.00
N LEU A 86 54.06 -25.69 28.16
CA LEU A 86 53.67 -24.94 29.37
C LEU A 86 54.86 -24.85 30.33
N PRO A 87 55.03 -23.75 31.07
CA PRO A 87 56.06 -23.67 32.10
C PRO A 87 55.73 -24.62 33.26
N THR A 88 56.74 -25.29 33.81
CA THR A 88 56.61 -26.01 35.08
C THR A 88 56.39 -25.06 36.26
N GLY A 89 55.80 -25.56 37.35
CA GLY A 89 55.52 -24.78 38.57
C GLY A 89 54.07 -24.28 38.65
N SER A 90 53.84 -23.21 39.41
CA SER A 90 52.50 -22.68 39.72
C SER A 90 52.24 -21.27 39.18
N ASN A 91 52.98 -20.84 38.16
CA ASN A 91 52.76 -19.55 37.52
C ASN A 91 51.61 -19.61 36.49
N TRP A 92 50.38 -19.58 37.01
CA TRP A 92 49.17 -19.72 36.21
C TRP A 92 48.91 -18.57 35.22
N ALA A 93 49.48 -17.39 35.49
CA ALA A 93 49.43 -16.27 34.54
C ALA A 93 50.21 -16.59 33.27
N SER A 94 51.41 -17.17 33.38
CA SER A 94 52.20 -17.61 32.23
C SER A 94 51.53 -18.76 31.48
N VAL A 95 50.90 -19.71 32.20
CA VAL A 95 50.10 -20.78 31.58
C VAL A 95 48.94 -20.19 30.79
N MET A 96 48.17 -19.26 31.38
CA MET A 96 47.05 -18.59 30.69
C MET A 96 47.52 -17.85 29.44
N ALA A 97 48.63 -17.12 29.50
CA ALA A 97 49.14 -16.36 28.35
C ALA A 97 49.46 -17.27 27.15
N ILE A 98 50.02 -18.46 27.40
CA ILE A 98 50.31 -19.44 26.34
C ILE A 98 49.02 -20.02 25.78
N LEU A 99 48.05 -20.37 26.63
CA LEU A 99 46.74 -20.85 26.19
C LEU A 99 46.00 -19.78 25.37
N GLN A 100 46.09 -18.50 25.75
CA GLN A 100 45.52 -17.36 25.02
C GLN A 100 46.22 -17.12 23.68
N ALA A 101 47.52 -17.44 23.56
CA ALA A 101 48.27 -17.31 22.31
C ALA A 101 48.02 -18.49 21.34
N ASN A 102 47.45 -19.61 21.79
CA ASN A 102 47.13 -20.73 20.92
C ASN A 102 46.00 -20.36 19.95
N TYR A 103 46.25 -20.52 18.64
CA TYR A 103 45.33 -20.11 17.57
C TYR A 103 43.90 -20.66 17.73
N TYR A 104 43.76 -21.95 18.05
CA TYR A 104 42.46 -22.61 18.16
C TYR A 104 41.69 -22.15 19.41
N LEU A 105 42.38 -22.06 20.55
CA LEU A 105 41.75 -21.58 21.78
C LEU A 105 41.38 -20.10 21.69
N ALA A 106 42.24 -19.27 21.09
CA ALA A 106 42.00 -17.84 20.89
C ALA A 106 40.81 -17.60 19.96
N ASN A 107 40.63 -18.43 18.93
CA ASN A 107 39.49 -18.32 18.02
C ASN A 107 38.17 -18.69 18.70
N ASP A 108 38.17 -19.74 19.53
CA ASP A 108 36.93 -20.34 20.03
C ASP A 108 36.52 -19.87 21.43
N PHE A 109 37.47 -19.38 22.25
CA PHE A 109 37.24 -19.08 23.67
C PHE A 109 37.80 -17.73 24.11
N THR A 110 37.17 -17.15 25.12
CA THR A 110 37.69 -16.06 25.94
C THR A 110 38.14 -16.63 27.28
N LEU A 111 39.40 -16.38 27.65
CA LEU A 111 40.02 -16.96 28.84
C LEU A 111 40.11 -15.95 29.98
N ALA A 112 39.82 -16.39 31.20
CA ALA A 112 39.99 -15.63 32.43
C ALA A 112 40.68 -16.50 33.50
N LEU A 113 41.54 -15.90 34.32
CA LEU A 113 42.22 -16.57 35.43
C LEU A 113 41.62 -16.09 36.76
N ASN A 114 41.26 -17.02 37.62
CA ASN A 114 40.86 -16.76 39.00
C ASN A 114 41.57 -17.75 39.94
N GLY A 115 42.58 -17.27 40.67
CA GLY A 115 43.41 -18.11 41.52
C GLY A 115 44.16 -19.18 40.71
N ASN A 116 43.83 -20.44 40.95
CA ASN A 116 44.37 -21.62 40.27
C ASN A 116 43.41 -22.20 39.22
N THR A 117 42.36 -21.47 38.83
CA THR A 117 41.40 -21.91 37.81
C THR A 117 41.45 -20.98 36.60
N ILE A 118 41.64 -21.56 35.41
CA ILE A 118 41.48 -20.87 34.14
C ILE A 118 40.10 -21.21 33.58
N THR A 119 39.25 -20.22 33.42
CA THR A 119 37.93 -20.32 32.81
C THR A 119 38.00 -19.98 31.33
N LEU A 120 37.47 -20.87 30.49
CA LEU A 120 37.38 -20.72 29.04
C LEU A 120 35.91 -20.62 28.66
N THR A 121 35.44 -19.42 28.33
CA THR A 121 34.06 -19.19 27.89
C THR A 121 34.01 -19.19 26.37
N ALA A 122 33.22 -20.08 25.77
CA ALA A 122 33.07 -20.15 24.32
C ALA A 122 32.54 -18.83 23.75
N LYS A 123 33.07 -18.41 22.60
CA LYS A 123 32.63 -17.20 21.89
C LYS A 123 31.33 -17.42 21.11
N VAL A 124 30.99 -18.68 20.84
CA VAL A 124 29.78 -19.09 20.12
C VAL A 124 29.03 -20.13 20.96
N LYS A 125 27.69 -20.07 20.93
CA LYS A 125 26.82 -21.05 21.61
C LYS A 125 26.85 -22.37 20.87
N GLY A 126 26.96 -23.49 21.58
CA GLY A 126 26.92 -24.80 20.95
C GLY A 126 27.56 -25.93 21.76
N ILE A 127 27.13 -27.16 21.48
CA ILE A 127 27.63 -28.35 22.15
C ILE A 127 29.08 -28.69 21.75
N GLN A 128 29.53 -28.21 20.58
CA GLN A 128 30.87 -28.48 20.04
C GLN A 128 31.99 -27.80 20.84
N TYR A 129 31.68 -26.85 21.72
CA TYR A 129 32.66 -26.16 22.57
C TYR A 129 32.79 -26.77 23.96
N ASN A 130 32.05 -27.85 24.23
CA ASN A 130 32.10 -28.54 25.51
C ASN A 130 33.40 -29.33 25.64
N PHE A 131 34.14 -29.09 26.72
CA PHE A 131 35.32 -29.89 27.03
C PHE A 131 34.93 -31.28 27.52
N THR A 132 35.64 -32.31 27.05
CA THR A 132 35.61 -33.62 27.68
C THR A 132 36.29 -33.52 29.04
N SER A 133 35.54 -33.77 30.12
CA SER A 133 36.09 -33.67 31.47
C SER A 133 37.04 -34.83 31.76
N TYR A 134 38.20 -34.55 32.33
CA TYR A 134 39.16 -35.57 32.77
C TYR A 134 40.11 -34.99 33.82
N THR A 135 40.84 -35.87 34.50
CA THR A 135 41.83 -35.51 35.52
C THR A 135 43.24 -35.78 35.00
N PHE A 136 44.17 -34.91 35.35
CA PHE A 136 45.60 -35.06 35.08
C PHE A 136 46.39 -34.94 36.39
N ALA A 137 47.69 -35.24 36.36
CA ALA A 137 48.51 -35.38 37.57
C ALA A 137 48.51 -34.16 38.51
N SER A 138 48.26 -32.96 37.97
CA SER A 138 48.30 -31.69 38.71
C SER A 138 46.98 -30.94 38.73
N GLY A 139 45.87 -31.55 38.31
CA GLY A 139 44.59 -30.84 38.24
C GLY A 139 43.49 -31.54 37.45
N THR A 140 42.45 -30.77 37.13
CA THR A 140 41.25 -31.26 36.44
C THR A 140 40.83 -30.32 35.32
N VAL A 141 40.28 -30.90 34.26
CA VAL A 141 39.56 -30.19 33.21
C VAL A 141 38.09 -30.55 33.36
N THR A 142 37.23 -29.54 33.53
CA THR A 142 35.80 -29.72 33.73
C THR A 142 34.98 -28.78 32.85
N ASN A 143 33.75 -29.17 32.57
CA ASN A 143 32.77 -28.32 31.90
C ASN A 143 31.77 -27.82 32.93
N SER A 144 31.96 -26.57 33.36
CA SER A 144 31.14 -25.95 34.41
C SER A 144 29.76 -25.50 33.91
N THR A 145 29.61 -25.21 32.62
CA THR A 145 28.32 -24.93 31.98
C THR A 145 28.33 -25.50 30.58
N PHE A 146 27.50 -26.52 30.34
CA PHE A 146 27.40 -27.13 29.03
C PHE A 146 26.83 -26.12 28.02
N GLY A 147 27.58 -25.90 26.95
CA GLY A 147 27.10 -25.21 25.77
C GLY A 147 25.97 -26.00 25.14
N ILE A 148 24.93 -25.30 24.73
CA ILE A 148 23.73 -25.84 24.09
C ILE A 148 23.55 -25.09 22.78
N ALA A 149 23.34 -25.83 21.68
CA ALA A 149 23.05 -25.21 20.39
C ALA A 149 21.68 -24.53 20.44
N PRO A 150 21.54 -23.29 19.92
CA PRO A 150 20.23 -22.64 19.86
C PRO A 150 19.31 -23.39 18.89
N THR A 151 18.07 -23.67 19.31
CA THR A 151 17.06 -24.31 18.47
C THR A 151 16.04 -23.26 18.05
N LYS A 152 15.89 -23.06 16.74
CA LYS A 152 14.92 -22.13 16.17
C LYS A 152 13.51 -22.70 16.29
N ILE A 153 12.53 -21.83 16.50
CA ILE A 153 11.12 -22.23 16.46
C ILE A 153 10.80 -22.70 15.03
N GLN A 154 10.20 -23.88 14.90
CA GLN A 154 9.81 -24.39 13.58
C GLN A 154 8.69 -23.54 12.99
N ASN A 155 8.81 -23.25 11.70
CA ASN A 155 7.88 -22.42 10.92
C ASN A 155 7.69 -20.99 11.46
N HIS A 156 8.60 -20.48 12.28
CA HIS A 156 8.42 -19.19 12.96
C HIS A 156 8.00 -18.05 12.02
N GLY A 157 6.89 -17.39 12.37
CA GLY A 157 6.29 -16.35 11.54
C GLY A 157 5.11 -15.67 12.21
N VAL A 158 4.28 -15.03 11.41
CA VAL A 158 3.04 -14.36 11.83
C VAL A 158 1.88 -14.95 11.05
N VAL A 159 0.85 -15.46 11.72
CA VAL A 159 -0.43 -15.70 11.07
C VAL A 159 -1.15 -14.36 11.00
N LEU A 160 -1.42 -13.88 9.80
CA LEU A 160 -2.12 -12.62 9.56
C LEU A 160 -3.45 -12.90 8.88
N GLU A 161 -4.53 -12.36 9.44
CA GLU A 161 -5.83 -12.18 8.81
C GLU A 161 -6.06 -10.69 8.55
N CYS A 162 -6.32 -10.31 7.30
CA CYS A 162 -6.85 -8.99 6.95
C CYS A 162 -8.36 -9.09 6.84
N GLN A 163 -9.08 -8.29 7.63
CA GLN A 163 -10.54 -8.34 7.70
C GLN A 163 -11.17 -7.00 7.29
N ILE A 164 -12.17 -7.04 6.42
CA ILE A 164 -12.89 -5.85 5.96
C ILE A 164 -14.28 -5.78 6.58
N LYS A 165 -14.75 -4.57 6.87
CA LYS A 165 -16.06 -4.37 7.50
C LYS A 165 -17.17 -4.43 6.45
N SER A 166 -18.14 -5.31 6.68
CA SER A 166 -19.36 -5.44 5.87
C SER A 166 -20.58 -5.29 6.79
N GLY A 167 -21.20 -4.11 6.78
CA GLY A 167 -22.24 -3.76 7.76
C GLY A 167 -21.69 -3.74 9.20
N THR A 168 -22.19 -4.66 10.04
CA THR A 168 -21.78 -4.78 11.45
C THR A 168 -20.73 -5.88 11.69
N THR A 169 -20.42 -6.69 10.68
CA THR A 169 -19.48 -7.82 10.79
C THR A 169 -18.18 -7.52 10.06
N TYR A 170 -17.16 -8.34 10.35
CA TYR A 170 -15.89 -8.32 9.63
C TYR A 170 -15.73 -9.63 8.87
N GLU A 171 -15.36 -9.52 7.60
CA GLU A 171 -15.11 -10.63 6.70
C GLU A 171 -13.60 -10.75 6.45
N THR A 172 -13.04 -11.94 6.57
CA THR A 172 -11.63 -12.20 6.29
C THR A 172 -11.41 -12.30 4.78
N ILE A 173 -10.70 -11.34 4.20
CA ILE A 173 -10.39 -11.29 2.76
C ILE A 173 -9.03 -11.92 2.44
N TYR A 174 -8.18 -12.07 3.44
CA TYR A 174 -6.85 -12.65 3.32
C TYR A 174 -6.44 -13.29 4.64
N ALA A 175 -5.88 -14.49 4.57
CA ALA A 175 -5.34 -15.20 5.71
C ALA A 175 -4.11 -15.99 5.28
N GLU A 176 -2.94 -15.64 5.79
CA GLU A 176 -1.70 -16.34 5.46
C GLU A 176 -0.72 -16.34 6.64
N ARG A 177 0.19 -17.31 6.62
CA ARG A 177 1.35 -17.35 7.50
C ARG A 177 2.54 -16.69 6.81
N ILE A 178 2.96 -15.54 7.33
CA ILE A 178 4.10 -14.78 6.82
C ILE A 178 5.35 -15.21 7.61
N PRO A 179 6.36 -15.83 6.97
CA PRO A 179 7.57 -16.25 7.67
C PRO A 179 8.41 -15.04 8.10
N PHE A 180 9.08 -15.15 9.25
CA PHE A 180 10.08 -14.14 9.62
C PHE A 180 11.34 -14.28 8.76
N VAL A 181 11.86 -13.16 8.27
CA VAL A 181 13.08 -13.09 7.45
C VAL A 181 14.20 -12.47 8.29
N GLY A 182 15.39 -13.09 8.27
CA GLY A 182 16.59 -12.52 8.91
C GLY A 182 16.56 -12.50 10.45
N GLY A 183 15.67 -13.26 11.09
CA GLY A 183 15.51 -13.29 12.54
C GLY A 183 14.05 -13.10 12.90
N ALA A 184 13.66 -11.90 13.32
CA ALA A 184 12.37 -11.66 13.95
C ALA A 184 11.46 -10.67 13.19
N PHE A 185 11.76 -10.31 11.94
CA PHE A 185 10.98 -9.31 11.20
C PHE A 185 10.19 -9.94 10.05
N ALA A 186 8.92 -9.57 9.93
CA ALA A 186 8.05 -9.98 8.84
C ALA A 186 7.36 -8.73 8.28
N GLN A 187 7.14 -8.70 6.97
CA GLN A 187 6.46 -7.59 6.32
C GLN A 187 5.57 -8.08 5.19
N ILE A 188 4.48 -7.36 4.95
CA ILE A 188 3.56 -7.61 3.84
C ILE A 188 2.94 -6.30 3.38
N ASP A 189 2.81 -6.13 2.07
CA ASP A 189 2.04 -5.04 1.48
C ASP A 189 0.61 -5.51 1.23
N ILE A 190 -0.35 -4.92 1.93
CA ILE A 190 -1.77 -5.29 1.86
C ILE A 190 -2.57 -4.41 0.89
N SER A 191 -1.92 -3.45 0.21
CA SER A 191 -2.56 -2.49 -0.71
C SER A 191 -3.42 -3.18 -1.79
N LYS A 192 -2.83 -4.12 -2.53
CA LYS A 192 -3.51 -4.86 -3.61
C LYS A 192 -4.69 -5.70 -3.12
N LEU A 193 -4.56 -6.29 -1.93
CA LEU A 193 -5.62 -7.07 -1.30
C LEU A 193 -6.82 -6.17 -0.99
N LEU A 194 -6.56 -5.00 -0.40
CA LEU A 194 -7.59 -4.01 -0.07
C LEU A 194 -8.19 -3.36 -1.32
N HIS A 195 -7.39 -3.11 -2.36
CA HIS A 195 -7.86 -2.52 -3.61
C HIS A 195 -8.89 -3.40 -4.32
N ALA A 196 -8.69 -4.72 -4.32
CA ALA A 196 -9.61 -5.67 -4.95
C ALA A 196 -11.03 -5.62 -4.36
N GLU A 197 -11.16 -5.19 -3.10
CA GLU A 197 -12.43 -5.06 -2.38
C GLU A 197 -13.16 -3.75 -2.61
N LEU A 198 -12.56 -2.81 -3.35
CA LEU A 198 -13.11 -1.49 -3.60
C LEU A 198 -13.69 -1.40 -5.00
N THR A 199 -14.82 -0.71 -5.11
CA THR A 199 -15.40 -0.34 -6.41
C THR A 199 -15.82 1.13 -6.39
N PRO A 200 -15.80 1.83 -7.53
CA PRO A 200 -16.20 3.23 -7.54
C PRO A 200 -17.66 3.41 -7.13
N ASP A 201 -17.93 4.40 -6.30
CA ASP A 201 -19.30 4.84 -6.02
C ASP A 201 -19.80 5.64 -7.23
N MET A 202 -20.69 5.02 -8.01
CA MET A 202 -21.36 5.70 -9.12
C MET A 202 -22.51 6.55 -8.56
N PRO A 203 -22.66 7.81 -8.99
CA PRO A 203 -23.86 8.56 -8.68
C PRO A 203 -25.07 7.87 -9.31
N SER A 204 -26.16 7.72 -8.54
CA SER A 204 -27.42 7.13 -9.01
C SER A 204 -28.05 7.94 -10.14
N SER A 205 -27.81 9.26 -10.13
CA SER A 205 -28.05 10.15 -11.26
C SER A 205 -26.95 11.20 -11.33
N TRP A 206 -26.47 11.48 -12.54
CA TRP A 206 -25.42 12.47 -12.80
C TRP A 206 -25.93 13.93 -12.78
N ARG A 207 -27.18 14.14 -12.35
CA ARG A 207 -27.81 15.43 -12.05
C ARG A 207 -28.66 15.38 -10.77
N SER A 208 -28.12 14.79 -9.70
CA SER A 208 -28.82 14.76 -8.41
C SER A 208 -28.45 15.97 -7.55
N PHE A 209 -29.45 16.56 -6.90
CA PHE A 209 -29.24 17.52 -5.81
C PHE A 209 -28.85 16.85 -4.49
N SER A 210 -28.73 15.51 -4.45
CA SER A 210 -28.41 14.79 -3.23
C SER A 210 -26.92 14.44 -3.17
N PRO A 211 -26.23 14.81 -2.08
CA PRO A 211 -24.85 14.35 -1.87
C PRO A 211 -24.78 12.85 -1.70
N ILE A 212 -23.65 12.27 -2.11
CA ILE A 212 -23.40 10.84 -2.08
C ILE A 212 -22.33 10.55 -1.04
N ARG A 213 -22.69 9.74 -0.04
CA ARG A 213 -21.72 9.11 0.87
C ARG A 213 -21.11 7.91 0.16
N HIS A 214 -19.79 7.88 0.06
CA HIS A 214 -19.09 6.77 -0.57
C HIS A 214 -19.15 5.55 0.36
N GLN A 215 -19.65 4.43 -0.15
CA GLN A 215 -19.77 3.18 0.60
C GLN A 215 -18.93 2.06 -0.02
N LYS A 216 -18.60 2.17 -1.31
CA LYS A 216 -17.93 1.12 -2.09
C LYS A 216 -16.46 1.43 -2.36
N SER A 217 -16.12 2.71 -2.54
CA SER A 217 -14.76 3.20 -2.78
C SER A 217 -14.02 3.57 -1.49
N TRP A 218 -14.64 3.28 -0.35
CA TRP A 218 -14.10 3.48 0.98
C TRP A 218 -14.58 2.34 1.87
N LYS A 219 -13.67 1.72 2.63
CA LYS A 219 -14.03 0.65 3.58
C LYS A 219 -13.17 0.73 4.83
N LYS A 220 -13.75 0.28 5.95
CA LYS A 220 -12.99 0.02 7.19
C LYS A 220 -12.40 -1.37 7.15
N TYR A 221 -11.20 -1.54 7.65
CA TYR A 221 -10.55 -2.84 7.80
C TYR A 221 -9.80 -2.91 9.13
N ARG A 222 -9.47 -4.13 9.56
CA ARG A 222 -8.63 -4.37 10.74
C ARG A 222 -7.72 -5.57 10.48
N LEU A 223 -6.64 -5.65 11.24
CA LEU A 223 -5.72 -6.77 11.18
C LEU A 223 -5.93 -7.63 12.43
N LYS A 224 -6.01 -8.94 12.21
CA LYS A 224 -5.99 -9.93 13.28
C LYS A 224 -4.76 -10.79 13.07
N PHE A 225 -3.83 -10.76 14.02
CA PHE A 225 -2.54 -11.41 13.84
C PHE A 225 -2.09 -12.14 15.11
N ALA A 226 -1.34 -13.22 14.94
CA ALA A 226 -0.78 -14.01 16.02
C ALA A 226 0.62 -14.48 15.65
N GLU A 227 1.46 -14.71 16.65
CA GLU A 227 2.75 -15.37 16.42
C GLU A 227 2.49 -16.83 16.02
N ALA A 228 3.26 -17.31 15.04
CA ALA A 228 3.10 -18.63 14.45
C ALA A 228 4.33 -19.49 14.76
N GLY A 229 4.12 -20.62 15.45
CA GLY A 229 5.12 -21.68 15.67
C GLY A 229 4.60 -23.04 15.19
N ALA A 230 4.70 -24.09 16.01
CA ALA A 230 3.97 -25.34 15.73
C ALA A 230 2.45 -25.08 15.67
N GLU A 231 1.98 -24.22 16.56
CA GLU A 231 0.60 -23.72 16.62
C GLU A 231 0.61 -22.18 16.56
N ALA A 232 -0.53 -21.58 16.26
CA ALA A 232 -0.69 -20.13 16.34
C ALA A 232 -1.01 -19.72 17.78
N GLY A 233 -0.38 -18.66 18.26
CA GLY A 233 -0.69 -18.06 19.56
C GLY A 233 -2.08 -17.39 19.60
N ALA A 234 -2.39 -16.78 20.75
CA ALA A 234 -3.62 -15.99 20.87
C ALA A 234 -3.58 -14.78 19.93
N PRO A 235 -4.63 -14.54 19.13
CA PRO A 235 -4.64 -13.45 18.17
C PRO A 235 -4.82 -12.09 18.84
N THR A 236 -4.04 -11.11 18.39
CA THR A 236 -4.24 -9.68 18.64
C THR A 236 -5.05 -9.08 17.51
N ILE A 237 -6.02 -8.23 17.83
CA ILE A 237 -6.87 -7.54 16.85
C ILE A 237 -6.62 -6.04 16.98
N THR A 238 -6.34 -5.37 15.86
CA THR A 238 -6.14 -3.92 15.83
C THR A 238 -7.46 -3.15 15.92
N SER A 239 -7.36 -1.83 16.13
CA SER A 239 -8.46 -0.91 15.82
C SER A 239 -8.78 -0.90 14.32
N ASP A 240 -9.90 -0.26 13.98
CA ASP A 240 -10.26 0.01 12.58
C ASP A 240 -9.28 0.99 11.94
N TYR A 241 -8.81 0.60 10.75
CA TYR A 241 -8.17 1.44 9.76
C TYR A 241 -9.12 1.66 8.59
N ILE A 242 -8.76 2.58 7.70
CA ILE A 242 -9.56 2.94 6.54
C ILE A 242 -8.75 2.78 5.25
N VAL A 243 -9.36 2.17 4.25
CA VAL A 243 -8.82 2.12 2.90
C VAL A 243 -9.71 2.88 1.93
N MET A 244 -9.06 3.66 1.08
CA MET A 244 -9.66 4.59 0.14
C MET A 244 -9.26 4.22 -1.28
N GLY A 245 -10.22 4.11 -2.18
CA GLY A 245 -9.96 3.91 -3.61
C GLY A 245 -9.20 5.12 -4.15
N GLY A 246 -8.12 4.87 -4.88
CA GLY A 246 -7.21 5.85 -5.44
C GLY A 246 -5.76 5.65 -5.00
N GLY A 247 -4.88 6.55 -5.44
CA GLY A 247 -3.45 6.62 -5.20
C GLY A 247 -2.85 7.93 -5.68
N THR A 248 -1.64 8.23 -5.24
CA THR A 248 -0.91 9.48 -5.55
C THR A 248 0.41 9.24 -6.28
N GLY A 249 0.64 8.00 -6.72
CA GLY A 249 1.93 7.52 -7.22
C GLY A 249 2.55 8.38 -8.33
N HIS A 250 1.72 8.93 -9.22
CA HIS A 250 2.17 9.77 -10.33
C HIS A 250 2.66 11.16 -9.89
N GLU A 251 2.08 11.73 -8.84
CA GLU A 251 2.28 13.14 -8.46
C GLU A 251 3.22 13.34 -7.28
N THR A 252 2.99 12.59 -6.19
CA THR A 252 3.70 12.81 -4.91
C THR A 252 4.43 11.56 -4.40
N GLY A 253 4.35 10.46 -5.15
CA GLY A 253 4.91 9.16 -4.76
C GLY A 253 3.89 8.24 -4.11
N ILE A 254 4.32 6.99 -3.92
CA ILE A 254 3.48 5.86 -3.48
C ILE A 254 3.31 5.75 -1.96
N ASP A 255 3.97 6.61 -1.19
CA ASP A 255 3.95 6.55 0.28
C ASP A 255 3.07 7.65 0.91
N THR A 256 2.61 8.64 0.12
CA THR A 256 1.74 9.73 0.59
C THR A 256 0.38 9.18 1.04
N THR A 257 -0.08 9.57 2.22
CA THR A 257 -1.40 9.18 2.74
C THR A 257 -2.51 10.13 2.25
N PRO A 258 -3.80 9.73 2.33
CA PRO A 258 -4.92 10.64 2.07
C PRO A 258 -4.87 11.90 2.94
N PHE A 259 -4.45 11.75 4.19
CA PHE A 259 -4.31 12.87 5.12
C PHE A 259 -3.29 13.90 4.63
N GLU A 260 -2.07 13.46 4.30
CA GLU A 260 -0.99 14.34 3.84
C GLU A 260 -1.33 15.03 2.52
N TRP A 261 -2.06 14.34 1.63
CA TRP A 261 -2.48 14.93 0.35
C TRP A 261 -3.53 16.04 0.54
N VAL A 262 -4.56 15.76 1.35
CA VAL A 262 -5.73 16.62 1.55
C VAL A 262 -5.41 17.83 2.43
N ILE A 263 -4.62 17.64 3.49
CA ILE A 263 -4.51 18.64 4.55
C ILE A 263 -3.85 19.94 4.07
N GLY A 264 -4.54 21.05 4.30
CA GLY A 264 -4.00 22.40 4.17
C GLY A 264 -3.43 22.91 5.50
N THR A 265 -2.85 24.10 5.50
CA THR A 265 -2.38 24.75 6.73
C THR A 265 -3.54 24.88 7.74
N ASN A 266 -4.71 25.23 7.23
CA ASN A 266 -5.94 25.46 7.97
C ASN A 266 -7.10 24.64 7.36
N SER A 267 -8.20 24.45 8.10
CA SER A 267 -9.36 23.68 7.61
C SER A 267 -9.98 24.25 6.33
N ASN A 268 -9.96 25.58 6.17
CA ASN A 268 -10.43 26.26 4.97
C ASN A 268 -9.44 26.17 3.78
N GLU A 269 -8.31 25.49 3.95
CA GLU A 269 -7.33 25.23 2.88
C GLU A 269 -7.27 23.75 2.48
N ASP A 270 -7.98 22.87 3.21
CA ASP A 270 -8.05 21.44 2.93
C ASP A 270 -8.61 21.19 1.52
N LYS A 271 -7.96 20.29 0.78
CA LYS A 271 -8.25 20.05 -0.64
C LYS A 271 -9.35 19.00 -0.81
N ALA A 272 -10.29 19.25 -1.72
CA ALA A 272 -11.09 18.19 -2.33
C ALA A 272 -10.19 17.27 -3.17
N LEU A 273 -10.60 16.02 -3.37
CA LEU A 273 -9.90 14.99 -4.16
C LEU A 273 -9.93 15.30 -5.65
N ARG A 274 -9.20 16.32 -6.06
CA ARG A 274 -9.04 16.74 -7.45
C ARG A 274 -7.61 17.20 -7.69
N PHE A 275 -7.10 16.91 -8.86
CA PHE A 275 -5.95 17.64 -9.38
C PHE A 275 -6.44 19.00 -9.83
N GLY A 276 -5.68 20.05 -9.55
CA GLY A 276 -6.09 21.33 -10.09
C GLY A 276 -5.40 22.54 -9.55
N SER A 277 -5.40 23.56 -10.39
CA SER A 277 -5.79 24.88 -9.91
C SER A 277 -7.18 24.83 -9.28
N THR A 278 -7.43 25.73 -8.31
CA THR A 278 -8.78 25.98 -7.78
C THR A 278 -9.70 26.62 -8.82
N ASN A 279 -9.12 27.26 -9.83
CA ASN A 279 -9.85 27.90 -10.92
C ASN A 279 -10.04 26.91 -12.06
N ARG A 280 -11.27 26.79 -12.54
CA ARG A 280 -11.62 25.91 -13.65
C ARG A 280 -12.55 26.62 -14.61
N TRP A 281 -12.22 26.55 -15.90
CA TRP A 281 -13.09 27.00 -16.99
C TRP A 281 -14.00 25.84 -17.38
N LEU A 282 -15.30 26.11 -17.55
CA LEU A 282 -16.27 25.08 -17.89
C LEU A 282 -17.37 25.61 -18.80
N GLN A 283 -17.92 24.72 -19.61
CA GLN A 283 -19.14 25.00 -20.36
C GLN A 283 -20.36 24.92 -19.45
N VAL A 284 -21.38 25.75 -19.67
CA VAL A 284 -22.56 25.86 -18.79
C VAL A 284 -23.28 24.53 -18.51
N ASP A 285 -23.20 23.57 -19.42
CA ASP A 285 -23.81 22.24 -19.29
C ASP A 285 -22.80 21.11 -18.98
N GLU A 286 -21.53 21.45 -18.70
CA GLU A 286 -20.50 20.50 -18.28
C GLU A 286 -20.81 19.94 -16.87
N PRO A 287 -20.87 18.62 -16.70
CA PRO A 287 -21.03 18.02 -15.37
C PRO A 287 -19.77 18.25 -14.53
N GLN A 288 -19.91 18.52 -13.24
CA GLN A 288 -18.80 18.76 -12.32
C GLN A 288 -19.08 18.11 -10.97
N PHE A 289 -18.03 17.55 -10.36
CA PHE A 289 -18.13 16.89 -9.06
C PHE A 289 -17.10 17.45 -8.11
N LEU A 290 -17.47 17.56 -6.84
CA LEU A 290 -16.55 17.88 -5.76
C LEU A 290 -16.59 16.73 -4.77
N THR A 291 -15.47 16.03 -4.63
CA THR A 291 -15.31 14.95 -3.66
C THR A 291 -14.43 15.43 -2.51
N TRP A 292 -14.94 15.40 -1.28
CA TRP A 292 -14.21 15.83 -0.08
C TRP A 292 -14.14 14.69 0.93
N VAL A 293 -13.10 14.74 1.78
CA VAL A 293 -12.84 13.74 2.81
C VAL A 293 -12.72 14.43 4.17
N ALA A 294 -13.43 13.91 5.17
CA ALA A 294 -13.44 14.45 6.52
C ALA A 294 -12.16 14.12 7.32
N ILE A 295 -11.02 14.72 6.99
CA ILE A 295 -9.71 14.29 7.53
C ILE A 295 -9.37 14.78 8.96
N ARG A 296 -10.01 15.85 9.46
CA ARG A 296 -9.61 16.48 10.75
C ARG A 296 -10.36 15.94 11.96
N GLN A 297 -11.68 15.82 11.85
CA GLN A 297 -12.57 15.45 12.94
C GLN A 297 -13.91 14.96 12.38
N PRO A 298 -14.73 14.23 13.16
CA PRO A 298 -16.13 14.02 12.81
C PRO A 298 -16.90 15.35 12.81
N TYR A 299 -17.90 15.46 11.94
CA TYR A 299 -18.76 16.63 11.84
C TYR A 299 -20.21 16.24 12.17
N ALA A 300 -20.87 17.04 13.01
CA ALA A 300 -22.29 16.85 13.29
C ALA A 300 -23.11 17.09 12.03
N SER A 301 -22.64 18.01 11.18
CA SER A 301 -23.18 18.23 9.86
C SER A 301 -22.20 18.87 8.89
N VAL A 302 -22.38 18.60 7.60
CA VAL A 302 -21.65 19.26 6.50
C VAL A 302 -22.59 19.66 5.36
N GLN A 303 -22.28 20.76 4.69
CA GLN A 303 -23.04 21.28 3.56
C GLN A 303 -22.14 22.04 2.59
N LEU A 304 -22.62 22.28 1.36
CA LEU A 304 -21.95 23.18 0.42
C LEU A 304 -22.39 24.62 0.63
N ARG A 305 -21.47 25.55 0.42
CA ARG A 305 -21.76 26.98 0.29
C ARG A 305 -21.30 27.47 -1.07
N VAL A 306 -22.16 28.26 -1.71
CA VAL A 306 -21.90 28.81 -3.04
C VAL A 306 -21.88 30.34 -2.99
N ARG A 307 -20.91 30.94 -3.67
CA ARG A 307 -20.89 32.37 -3.98
C ARG A 307 -20.98 32.54 -5.48
N VAL A 308 -21.93 33.31 -5.97
CA VAL A 308 -22.14 33.57 -7.40
C VAL A 308 -21.64 34.98 -7.71
N GLU A 309 -20.74 35.08 -8.69
CA GLU A 309 -20.26 36.34 -9.25
C GLU A 309 -20.99 36.59 -10.56
N TYR A 310 -21.65 37.74 -10.67
CA TYR A 310 -22.43 38.14 -11.85
C TYR A 310 -21.61 39.02 -12.79
N ALA A 311 -22.11 39.19 -14.01
CA ALA A 311 -21.47 40.01 -15.06
C ALA A 311 -21.36 41.50 -14.69
N ASP A 312 -22.13 41.99 -13.72
CA ASP A 312 -22.01 43.34 -13.16
C ASP A 312 -21.00 43.44 -11.99
N ASN A 313 -20.20 42.39 -11.78
CA ASN A 313 -19.23 42.21 -10.70
C ASN A 313 -19.85 42.17 -9.29
N THR A 314 -21.19 42.09 -9.18
CA THR A 314 -21.82 41.84 -7.88
C THR A 314 -21.66 40.37 -7.48
N ILE A 315 -21.53 40.14 -6.17
CA ILE A 315 -21.39 38.79 -5.62
C ILE A 315 -22.54 38.52 -4.66
N GLN A 316 -23.23 37.40 -4.86
CA GLN A 316 -24.29 36.91 -3.98
C GLN A 316 -23.87 35.59 -3.35
N ALA A 317 -23.82 35.54 -2.02
CA ALA A 317 -23.60 34.30 -1.29
C ALA A 317 -24.95 33.60 -1.07
N VAL A 318 -25.01 32.31 -1.39
CA VAL A 318 -26.22 31.49 -1.28
C VAL A 318 -25.86 30.16 -0.64
N PHE A 319 -26.75 29.69 0.23
CA PHE A 319 -26.79 28.29 0.62
C PHE A 319 -27.71 27.63 -0.41
N PRO A 320 -27.18 26.91 -1.41
CA PRO A 320 -28.07 26.17 -2.29
C PRO A 320 -28.89 25.20 -1.44
N ASP A 321 -30.11 24.88 -1.86
CA ASP A 321 -31.06 24.02 -1.12
C ASP A 321 -30.59 22.53 -1.00
N TYR A 322 -29.29 22.28 -0.96
CA TYR A 322 -28.74 20.97 -0.66
C TYR A 322 -29.09 20.57 0.76
N THR A 323 -29.51 19.33 0.89
CA THR A 323 -29.71 18.72 2.21
C THR A 323 -28.38 18.65 2.94
N GLU A 324 -28.33 19.28 4.11
CA GLU A 324 -27.25 19.12 5.06
C GLU A 324 -27.04 17.65 5.41
N ILE A 325 -25.78 17.20 5.39
CA ILE A 325 -25.43 15.81 5.68
C ILE A 325 -25.07 15.72 7.15
N GLY A 326 -25.98 15.20 7.97
CA GLY A 326 -25.76 15.03 9.40
C GLY A 326 -24.92 13.79 9.74
N GLY A 327 -24.02 13.86 10.72
CA GLY A 327 -23.25 12.73 11.24
C GLY A 327 -22.23 12.19 10.25
N VAL A 328 -21.23 13.01 9.91
CA VAL A 328 -20.12 12.62 9.04
C VAL A 328 -18.97 12.14 9.91
N ALA A 329 -18.57 10.88 9.71
CA ALA A 329 -17.46 10.30 10.44
C ALA A 329 -16.11 10.82 9.93
N MET A 330 -15.08 10.76 10.77
CA MET A 330 -13.71 11.03 10.35
C MET A 330 -13.30 10.06 9.22
N TYR A 331 -12.61 10.60 8.22
CA TYR A 331 -12.18 9.97 6.97
C TYR A 331 -13.32 9.48 6.06
N GLU A 332 -14.57 9.85 6.34
CA GLU A 332 -15.67 9.59 5.40
C GLU A 332 -15.51 10.45 4.14
N ARG A 333 -15.82 9.86 2.98
CA ARG A 333 -15.74 10.51 1.67
C ARG A 333 -17.14 10.84 1.17
N ILE A 334 -17.31 12.08 0.74
CA ILE A 334 -18.58 12.63 0.28
C ILE A 334 -18.38 13.31 -1.06
N MET A 335 -19.30 13.07 -1.99
CA MET A 335 -19.32 13.72 -3.29
C MET A 335 -20.59 14.53 -3.47
N TRP A 336 -20.45 15.71 -4.09
CA TRP A 336 -21.54 16.55 -4.55
C TRP A 336 -21.45 16.77 -6.06
N ASP A 337 -22.60 16.84 -6.74
CA ASP A 337 -22.70 17.48 -8.05
C ASP A 337 -22.60 18.99 -7.84
N VAL A 338 -21.56 19.58 -8.41
CA VAL A 338 -21.28 21.02 -8.34
C VAL A 338 -21.38 21.68 -9.72
N SER A 339 -22.04 21.02 -10.68
CA SER A 339 -22.28 21.59 -11.99
C SER A 339 -23.19 22.81 -11.92
N PHE A 340 -23.12 23.68 -12.92
CA PHE A 340 -23.88 24.93 -12.97
C PHE A 340 -25.40 24.70 -12.86
N PHE A 341 -25.91 23.68 -13.56
CA PHE A 341 -27.31 23.27 -13.43
C PHE A 341 -27.57 22.37 -12.22
N GLY A 342 -26.60 21.55 -11.80
CA GLY A 342 -26.69 20.72 -10.61
C GLY A 342 -26.87 21.54 -9.33
N LEU A 343 -26.19 22.68 -9.22
CA LEU A 343 -26.35 23.62 -8.10
C LEU A 343 -27.56 24.58 -8.26
N ASN A 344 -28.34 24.45 -9.33
CA ASN A 344 -29.43 25.36 -9.71
C ASN A 344 -29.02 26.85 -9.73
N ILE A 345 -27.77 27.15 -10.14
CA ILE A 345 -27.24 28.52 -10.15
C ILE A 345 -28.10 29.50 -10.97
N PRO A 346 -28.64 29.15 -12.16
CA PRO A 346 -29.49 30.05 -12.94
C PRO A 346 -30.72 30.56 -12.19
N ALA A 347 -31.27 29.76 -11.25
CA ALA A 347 -32.47 30.12 -10.52
C ALA A 347 -32.20 31.08 -9.36
N ILE A 348 -30.94 31.24 -8.94
CA ILE A 348 -30.56 32.14 -7.83
C ILE A 348 -30.91 33.59 -8.17
N ASN A 349 -30.61 34.00 -9.41
CA ASN A 349 -30.99 35.32 -9.92
C ASN A 349 -31.19 35.24 -11.43
N THR A 350 -32.45 35.23 -11.85
CA THR A 350 -32.83 35.10 -13.27
C THR A 350 -32.62 36.37 -14.09
N THR A 351 -32.29 37.50 -13.45
CA THR A 351 -32.13 38.80 -14.11
C THR A 351 -30.69 39.15 -14.46
N LYS A 352 -29.71 38.48 -13.82
CA LYS A 352 -28.29 38.74 -13.99
C LYS A 352 -27.59 37.58 -14.68
N GLY A 353 -26.74 37.89 -15.66
CA GLY A 353 -25.82 36.89 -16.23
C GLY A 353 -24.77 36.48 -15.20
N VAL A 354 -24.53 35.18 -15.06
CA VAL A 354 -23.52 34.63 -14.15
C VAL A 354 -22.16 34.64 -14.85
N LEU A 355 -21.11 35.12 -14.19
CA LEU A 355 -19.75 35.10 -14.71
C LEU A 355 -18.97 33.90 -14.19
N SER A 356 -19.01 33.71 -12.86
CA SER A 356 -18.36 32.58 -12.19
C SER A 356 -19.10 32.22 -10.91
N TYR A 357 -18.81 31.05 -10.35
CA TYR A 357 -19.29 30.67 -9.03
C TYR A 357 -18.19 29.97 -8.24
N TYR A 358 -18.29 30.06 -6.93
CA TYR A 358 -17.33 29.57 -5.97
C TYR A 358 -17.99 28.54 -5.08
N VAL A 359 -17.35 27.40 -4.87
CA VAL A 359 -17.89 26.30 -4.05
C VAL A 359 -16.92 25.97 -2.93
N SER A 360 -17.43 25.87 -1.71
CA SER A 360 -16.69 25.41 -0.53
C SER A 360 -17.55 24.51 0.34
N VAL A 361 -16.92 23.60 1.08
CA VAL A 361 -17.57 22.74 2.07
C VAL A 361 -17.53 23.43 3.43
N TRP A 362 -18.66 23.42 4.12
CA TRP A 362 -18.82 23.97 5.47
C TRP A 362 -19.27 22.87 6.41
N GLY A 363 -18.65 22.79 7.59
CA GLY A 363 -18.99 21.83 8.64
C GLY A 363 -19.09 22.51 9.99
N ASN A 364 -20.15 22.23 10.75
CA ASN A 364 -20.43 22.87 12.04
C ASN A 364 -20.35 24.42 12.00
N GLY A 365 -20.77 25.05 10.90
CA GLY A 365 -20.77 26.51 10.74
C GLY A 365 -19.43 27.15 10.35
N ALA A 366 -18.37 26.37 10.12
CA ALA A 366 -17.07 26.87 9.65
C ALA A 366 -16.70 26.26 8.28
N GLN A 367 -15.86 26.94 7.51
CA GLN A 367 -15.34 26.42 6.24
C GLN A 367 -14.30 25.32 6.50
N VAL A 368 -14.48 24.17 5.85
CA VAL A 368 -13.69 22.94 6.05
C VAL A 368 -13.10 22.40 4.74
N SER A 369 -13.17 23.19 3.67
CA SER A 369 -12.41 22.97 2.46
C SER A 369 -11.97 24.29 1.86
N ARG A 370 -10.96 24.23 0.99
CA ARG A 370 -10.65 25.32 0.05
C ARG A 370 -11.87 25.67 -0.80
N GLU A 371 -11.93 26.94 -1.21
CA GLU A 371 -12.89 27.43 -2.17
C GLU A 371 -12.41 27.15 -3.60
N TYR A 372 -13.30 26.60 -4.43
CA TYR A 372 -13.05 26.27 -5.83
C TYR A 372 -13.86 27.21 -6.74
N ARG A 373 -13.18 27.89 -7.67
CA ARG A 373 -13.81 28.83 -8.61
C ARG A 373 -14.07 28.16 -9.95
N TYR A 374 -15.30 28.27 -10.40
CA TYR A 374 -15.81 27.73 -11.64
C TYR A 374 -16.23 28.88 -12.55
N ILE A 375 -15.49 29.09 -13.63
CA ILE A 375 -15.64 30.21 -14.57
C ILE A 375 -16.41 29.70 -15.79
N LEU A 376 -17.50 30.38 -16.14
CA LEU A 376 -18.40 29.95 -17.20
C LEU A 376 -17.94 30.45 -18.56
N ASP A 377 -17.77 29.53 -19.51
CA ASP A 377 -17.61 29.83 -20.94
C ASP A 377 -18.99 29.72 -21.61
N TYR A 378 -19.52 30.87 -22.06
CA TYR A 378 -20.77 30.98 -22.81
C TYR A 378 -20.57 30.87 -24.33
N ALA A 379 -19.33 30.74 -24.81
CA ALA A 379 -19.07 30.66 -26.23
C ALA A 379 -19.77 29.43 -26.84
N PRO A 380 -20.57 29.58 -27.90
CA PRO A 380 -21.24 28.45 -28.54
C PRO A 380 -20.19 27.53 -29.19
N ARG A 381 -20.06 26.31 -28.67
CA ARG A 381 -19.21 25.25 -29.23
C ARG A 381 -20.11 24.20 -29.90
N THR A 382 -20.02 24.07 -31.22
CA THR A 382 -20.85 23.13 -32.00
C THR A 382 -20.47 21.66 -31.81
N SER A 383 -19.20 21.37 -31.48
CA SER A 383 -18.66 20.01 -31.35
C SER A 383 -18.26 19.64 -29.92
N LYS A 384 -18.99 20.15 -28.91
CA LYS A 384 -18.70 19.84 -27.51
C LYS A 384 -19.05 18.39 -27.15
N ARG A 385 -18.14 17.73 -26.45
CA ARG A 385 -18.31 16.39 -25.87
C ARG A 385 -17.77 16.39 -24.46
N TYR A 386 -18.56 15.83 -23.54
CA TYR A 386 -18.17 15.71 -22.15
C TYR A 386 -17.70 14.29 -21.87
N PHE A 387 -16.55 14.20 -21.22
CA PHE A 387 -16.00 12.94 -20.75
C PHE A 387 -15.99 12.96 -19.23
N LEU A 388 -16.35 11.83 -18.62
CA LEU A 388 -16.27 11.60 -17.19
C LEU A 388 -15.26 10.50 -16.94
N TYR A 389 -14.50 10.63 -15.86
CA TYR A 389 -13.55 9.60 -15.47
C TYR A 389 -13.31 9.60 -13.98
N LEU A 390 -12.84 8.46 -13.48
CA LEU A 390 -12.36 8.37 -12.12
C LEU A 390 -10.89 8.78 -12.11
N ASN A 391 -10.57 9.91 -11.48
CA ASN A 391 -9.20 10.36 -11.34
C ASN A 391 -8.38 9.41 -10.46
N SER A 392 -7.05 9.51 -10.50
CA SER A 392 -6.19 8.64 -9.67
C SER A 392 -6.42 8.79 -8.17
N LEU A 393 -7.01 9.89 -7.68
CA LEU A 393 -7.44 10.04 -6.27
C LEU A 393 -8.74 9.29 -5.93
N GLY A 394 -9.30 8.56 -6.90
CA GLY A 394 -10.55 7.81 -6.75
C GLY A 394 -11.79 8.70 -6.63
N ALA A 395 -11.76 9.88 -7.24
CA ALA A 395 -12.87 10.82 -7.31
C ALA A 395 -13.30 11.05 -8.76
N TRP A 396 -14.58 11.34 -8.96
CA TRP A 396 -15.11 11.63 -10.29
C TRP A 396 -14.65 13.01 -10.74
N ASP A 397 -14.13 13.06 -11.95
CA ASP A 397 -13.79 14.29 -12.65
C ASP A 397 -14.37 14.24 -14.07
N SER A 398 -14.35 15.38 -14.75
CA SER A 398 -14.84 15.54 -16.10
C SER A 398 -13.89 16.39 -16.92
N PHE A 399 -14.09 16.45 -18.23
CA PHE A 399 -13.58 17.55 -19.05
C PHE A 399 -14.42 17.69 -20.32
N CYS A 400 -14.32 18.85 -20.96
CA CYS A 400 -14.95 19.13 -22.25
C CYS A 400 -13.91 19.10 -23.38
N ALA A 401 -14.15 18.26 -24.39
CA ALA A 401 -13.49 18.36 -25.68
C ALA A 401 -14.39 19.16 -26.63
N TYR A 402 -13.84 20.17 -27.32
CA TYR A 402 -14.58 20.99 -28.28
C TYR A 402 -14.00 20.96 -29.70
N GLY A 403 -12.99 20.13 -29.95
CA GLY A 403 -12.51 19.89 -31.30
C GLY A 403 -13.49 19.03 -32.11
N GLU A 404 -13.29 19.05 -33.43
CA GLU A 404 -14.06 18.20 -34.33
C GLU A 404 -13.82 16.72 -34.02
N ALA A 405 -14.81 15.90 -34.36
CA ALA A 405 -14.68 14.47 -34.24
C ALA A 405 -15.16 13.77 -35.50
N SER A 406 -14.48 12.69 -35.86
CA SER A 406 -14.91 11.78 -36.91
C SER A 406 -15.41 10.48 -36.28
N GLY A 407 -16.63 10.08 -36.63
CA GLY A 407 -17.17 8.78 -36.26
C GLY A 407 -16.69 7.71 -37.22
N GLU A 408 -16.38 6.52 -36.69
CA GLU A 408 -15.98 5.35 -37.46
C GLU A 408 -16.85 4.15 -37.04
N VAL A 409 -17.27 3.33 -38.00
CA VAL A 409 -17.93 2.05 -37.73
C VAL A 409 -17.07 0.95 -38.32
N ARG A 410 -16.47 0.12 -37.47
CA ARG A 410 -15.67 -1.04 -37.86
C ARG A 410 -16.55 -2.28 -37.84
N PHE A 411 -16.56 -3.02 -38.93
CA PHE A 411 -17.20 -4.33 -39.00
C PHE A 411 -16.13 -5.42 -38.95
N THR A 412 -16.33 -6.41 -38.09
CA THR A 412 -15.50 -7.62 -38.05
C THR A 412 -16.42 -8.81 -38.29
N SER A 413 -16.23 -9.50 -39.41
CA SER A 413 -16.97 -10.71 -39.80
C SER A 413 -16.02 -11.90 -39.96
N GLU A 414 -16.53 -13.10 -39.71
CA GLU A 414 -15.87 -14.37 -40.04
C GLU A 414 -16.46 -14.89 -41.34
N ARG A 415 -15.63 -15.24 -42.32
CA ARG A 415 -16.11 -15.85 -43.57
C ARG A 415 -16.24 -17.35 -43.40
N ILE A 416 -17.42 -17.89 -43.66
CA ILE A 416 -17.72 -19.32 -43.67
C ILE A 416 -18.06 -19.77 -45.10
N GLU A 417 -17.67 -20.99 -45.44
CA GLU A 417 -18.11 -21.63 -46.67
C GLU A 417 -19.47 -22.31 -46.44
N VAL A 418 -20.45 -21.97 -47.26
CA VAL A 418 -21.79 -22.55 -47.20
C VAL A 418 -21.83 -23.74 -48.15
N PRO A 419 -22.05 -24.98 -47.68
CA PRO A 419 -22.16 -26.12 -48.57
C PRO A 419 -23.42 -25.98 -49.42
N LEU A 420 -23.23 -25.84 -50.74
CA LEU A 420 -24.31 -25.75 -51.72
C LEU A 420 -24.60 -27.14 -52.33
N PRO A 421 -25.86 -27.45 -52.70
CA PRO A 421 -26.21 -28.69 -53.39
C PRO A 421 -25.60 -28.74 -54.80
N THR A 422 -25.44 -29.93 -55.38
CA THR A 422 -24.80 -30.14 -56.70
C THR A 422 -25.47 -29.36 -57.85
N GLN A 423 -26.74 -28.98 -57.71
CA GLN A 423 -27.51 -28.18 -58.66
C GLN A 423 -27.78 -26.75 -58.13
N TYR A 424 -26.76 -26.10 -57.56
CA TYR A 424 -26.90 -24.72 -57.10
C TYR A 424 -26.95 -23.75 -58.28
N ASP A 425 -27.73 -22.68 -58.11
CA ASP A 425 -27.76 -21.57 -59.07
C ASP A 425 -26.51 -20.71 -58.88
N SER A 426 -25.93 -20.22 -59.98
CA SER A 426 -24.89 -19.18 -60.00
C SER A 426 -25.21 -17.93 -59.14
N SER A 427 -26.49 -17.68 -58.84
CA SER A 427 -26.92 -16.63 -57.91
C SER A 427 -26.63 -16.95 -56.43
N GLN A 428 -26.29 -18.19 -56.09
CA GLN A 428 -25.97 -18.63 -54.74
C GLN A 428 -24.46 -18.56 -54.49
N GLY A 429 -24.05 -17.74 -53.52
CA GLY A 429 -22.66 -17.59 -53.11
C GLY A 429 -22.18 -18.75 -52.23
N THR A 430 -20.98 -19.27 -52.49
CA THR A 430 -20.33 -20.30 -51.67
C THR A 430 -19.73 -19.77 -50.38
N LEU A 431 -19.57 -18.44 -50.26
CA LEU A 431 -19.06 -17.78 -49.06
C LEU A 431 -20.17 -16.92 -48.44
N ALA A 432 -20.31 -17.01 -47.12
CA ALA A 432 -21.15 -16.12 -46.34
C ALA A 432 -20.35 -15.51 -45.19
N ASP A 433 -20.63 -14.26 -44.86
CA ASP A 433 -20.16 -13.66 -43.60
C ASP A 433 -21.05 -14.18 -42.46
N SER A 434 -20.43 -14.67 -41.39
CA SER A 434 -21.07 -15.04 -40.13
C SER A 434 -20.38 -14.32 -38.97
N ASN A 435 -21.00 -14.31 -37.80
CA ASN A 435 -20.48 -13.67 -36.59
C ASN A 435 -20.11 -12.17 -36.78
N THR A 436 -20.80 -11.45 -37.67
CA THR A 436 -20.54 -10.03 -37.91
C THR A 436 -20.81 -9.22 -36.66
N THR A 437 -19.79 -8.49 -36.21
CA THR A 437 -19.85 -7.56 -35.09
C THR A 437 -19.56 -6.15 -35.59
N SER A 438 -20.35 -5.18 -35.15
CA SER A 438 -20.09 -3.76 -35.39
C SER A 438 -19.49 -3.12 -34.13
N GLN A 439 -18.45 -2.31 -34.32
CA GLN A 439 -17.85 -1.49 -33.28
C GLN A 439 -17.93 -0.02 -33.72
N HIS A 440 -18.58 0.80 -32.89
CA HIS A 440 -18.67 2.24 -33.11
C HIS A 440 -17.55 2.93 -32.34
N GLY A 441 -16.68 3.62 -33.07
CA GLY A 441 -15.61 4.44 -32.53
C GLY A 441 -15.75 5.89 -32.95
N ALA A 442 -15.00 6.76 -32.28
CA ALA A 442 -14.82 8.13 -32.69
C ALA A 442 -13.41 8.62 -32.38
N THR A 443 -12.86 9.40 -33.29
CA THR A 443 -11.62 10.16 -33.09
C THR A 443 -12.00 11.57 -32.70
N VAL A 444 -11.55 12.05 -31.54
CA VAL A 444 -11.91 13.37 -30.98
C VAL A 444 -10.67 14.20 -30.73
N ALA A 445 -10.69 15.44 -31.21
CA ALA A 445 -9.73 16.46 -30.80
C ALA A 445 -10.23 17.20 -29.54
N THR A 446 -9.33 17.38 -28.56
CA THR A 446 -9.60 18.12 -27.31
C THR A 446 -9.76 19.62 -27.51
N GLY A 447 -9.27 20.15 -28.64
CA GLY A 447 -9.06 21.58 -28.85
C GLY A 447 -7.79 22.10 -28.16
N TYR A 448 -7.53 23.40 -28.23
CA TYR A 448 -6.33 23.98 -27.59
C TYR A 448 -6.48 24.07 -26.08
N GLN A 449 -5.70 23.27 -25.36
CA GLN A 449 -5.66 23.19 -23.91
C GLN A 449 -4.33 23.75 -23.39
N THR A 450 -4.35 24.19 -22.13
CA THR A 450 -3.13 24.57 -21.40
C THR A 450 -2.30 23.34 -21.03
N ALA A 451 -1.00 23.51 -20.77
CA ALA A 451 -0.12 22.42 -20.30
C ALA A 451 -0.72 21.66 -19.10
N TYR A 452 -1.33 22.41 -18.18
CA TYR A 452 -1.97 21.87 -16.99
C TYR A 452 -3.17 20.96 -17.29
N GLN A 453 -3.97 21.31 -18.29
CA GLN A 453 -5.10 20.48 -18.72
C GLN A 453 -4.63 19.22 -19.45
N ILE A 454 -3.46 19.26 -20.10
CA ILE A 454 -2.86 18.07 -20.71
C ILE A 454 -2.43 17.05 -19.65
N SER A 455 -1.89 17.46 -18.50
CA SER A 455 -1.58 16.50 -17.44
C SER A 455 -2.84 15.83 -16.87
N MET A 456 -3.97 16.54 -16.81
CA MET A 456 -5.26 15.92 -16.48
C MET A 456 -5.72 14.89 -17.54
N LEU A 457 -5.32 15.07 -18.81
CA LEU A 457 -5.60 14.06 -19.84
C LEU A 457 -4.77 12.79 -19.66
N GLU A 458 -3.59 12.87 -19.06
CA GLU A 458 -2.80 11.69 -18.70
C GLU A 458 -3.56 10.84 -17.66
N ASP A 459 -4.08 11.48 -16.61
CA ASP A 459 -4.91 10.80 -15.60
C ASP A 459 -6.20 10.25 -16.22
N PHE A 460 -6.83 11.00 -17.13
CA PHE A 460 -7.94 10.48 -17.93
C PHE A 460 -7.55 9.24 -18.71
N GLN A 461 -6.39 9.21 -19.39
CA GLN A 461 -5.96 8.06 -20.18
C GLN A 461 -5.62 6.84 -19.32
N LEU A 462 -5.04 7.04 -18.14
CA LEU A 462 -4.71 5.99 -17.19
C LEU A 462 -5.95 5.46 -16.44
N SER A 463 -7.02 6.25 -16.35
CA SER A 463 -8.23 5.87 -15.62
C SER A 463 -8.84 4.56 -16.15
N ARG A 464 -9.17 3.64 -15.22
CA ARG A 464 -9.91 2.42 -15.55
C ARG A 464 -11.37 2.70 -15.91
N TYR A 465 -11.94 3.78 -15.39
CA TYR A 465 -13.36 4.10 -15.50
C TYR A 465 -13.54 5.37 -16.30
N LYS A 466 -13.99 5.24 -17.55
CA LYS A 466 -14.15 6.34 -18.49
C LYS A 466 -15.53 6.28 -19.13
N TYR A 467 -16.19 7.43 -19.25
CA TYR A 467 -17.53 7.54 -19.82
C TYR A 467 -17.63 8.74 -20.75
N LEU A 468 -18.41 8.58 -21.81
CA LEU A 468 -18.98 9.67 -22.58
C LEU A 468 -20.28 10.12 -21.89
N TYR A 469 -20.36 11.40 -21.57
CA TYR A 469 -21.56 12.03 -21.02
C TYR A 469 -22.30 12.74 -22.17
N GLU A 470 -23.36 12.11 -22.65
CA GLU A 470 -24.18 12.64 -23.75
C GLU A 470 -25.24 13.59 -23.22
N ASN A 471 -25.88 13.17 -22.12
CA ASN A 471 -26.91 13.93 -21.45
C ASN A 471 -26.98 13.48 -19.98
N PRO A 472 -27.75 14.18 -19.13
CA PRO A 472 -27.85 13.91 -17.69
C PRO A 472 -28.28 12.50 -17.30
N THR A 473 -29.00 11.85 -18.20
CA THR A 473 -29.60 10.52 -18.01
C THR A 473 -28.84 9.44 -18.77
N THR A 474 -27.90 9.82 -19.64
CA THR A 474 -27.22 8.90 -20.54
C THR A 474 -25.71 9.11 -20.46
N ILE A 475 -25.08 8.21 -19.73
CA ILE A 475 -23.64 8.00 -19.73
C ILE A 475 -23.32 6.68 -20.42
N ARG A 476 -22.26 6.66 -21.23
CA ARG A 476 -21.80 5.44 -21.91
C ARG A 476 -20.36 5.16 -21.56
N PRO A 477 -20.02 4.00 -20.99
CA PRO A 477 -18.65 3.59 -20.77
C PRO A 477 -17.92 3.51 -22.11
N ILE A 478 -16.68 3.96 -22.10
CA ILE A 478 -15.80 3.99 -23.27
C ILE A 478 -14.47 3.32 -22.96
N VAL A 479 -13.83 2.80 -24.00
CA VAL A 479 -12.45 2.33 -23.99
C VAL A 479 -11.66 3.22 -24.95
N LEU A 480 -10.50 3.70 -24.50
CA LEU A 480 -9.60 4.48 -25.36
C LEU A 480 -8.69 3.54 -26.14
N THR A 481 -8.47 3.86 -27.41
CA THR A 481 -7.33 3.33 -28.15
C THR A 481 -6.17 4.30 -27.91
N MET A 482 -5.10 3.81 -27.28
CA MET A 482 -4.03 4.68 -26.81
C MET A 482 -3.18 5.20 -27.98
N ASP A 483 -3.26 6.50 -28.22
CA ASP A 483 -2.26 7.26 -28.96
C ASP A 483 -1.30 7.89 -27.93
N PRO A 484 0.01 7.96 -28.21
CA PRO A 484 0.95 8.59 -27.28
C PRO A 484 0.57 10.05 -27.02
N LEU A 485 0.53 10.44 -25.74
CA LEU A 485 0.40 11.85 -25.34
C LEU A 485 1.70 12.58 -25.70
N PRO A 486 1.70 13.54 -26.65
CA PRO A 486 2.89 14.31 -26.93
C PRO A 486 3.18 15.20 -25.72
N THR A 487 4.36 15.06 -25.12
CA THR A 487 4.81 15.84 -23.94
C THR A 487 5.19 17.29 -24.27
N GLY A 488 4.65 17.84 -25.36
CA GLY A 488 4.98 19.15 -25.87
C GLY A 488 6.36 19.24 -26.54
N THR A 489 6.54 20.27 -27.36
CA THR A 489 7.85 20.71 -27.85
C THR A 489 8.16 22.05 -27.19
N ASP A 490 9.41 22.28 -26.80
CA ASP A 490 9.84 23.55 -26.19
C ASP A 490 9.39 24.75 -27.03
N GLY A 491 8.74 25.72 -26.39
CA GLY A 491 8.23 26.95 -27.01
C GLY A 491 6.78 26.92 -27.49
N GLN A 492 6.08 25.78 -27.41
CA GLN A 492 4.63 25.72 -27.69
C GLN A 492 3.81 25.91 -26.41
N ASN A 493 2.91 26.90 -26.38
CA ASN A 493 2.05 27.21 -25.21
C ASN A 493 0.61 26.68 -25.34
N LEU A 494 0.23 26.17 -26.51
CA LEU A 494 -1.09 25.62 -26.79
C LEU A 494 -0.94 24.20 -27.31
N TYR A 495 -1.59 23.27 -26.63
CA TYR A 495 -1.53 21.86 -26.96
C TYR A 495 -2.91 21.40 -27.40
N SER A 496 -3.00 20.71 -28.53
CA SER A 496 -4.20 19.97 -28.90
C SER A 496 -3.85 18.50 -29.00
N HIS A 497 -4.62 17.68 -28.29
CA HIS A 497 -4.48 16.23 -28.34
C HIS A 497 -5.70 15.61 -29.03
N THR A 498 -5.44 14.60 -29.84
CA THR A 498 -6.46 13.79 -30.48
C THR A 498 -6.36 12.40 -29.91
N PHE A 499 -7.50 11.81 -29.53
CA PHE A 499 -7.57 10.44 -29.06
C PHE A 499 -8.76 9.73 -29.69
N GLN A 500 -8.67 8.40 -29.78
CA GLN A 500 -9.74 7.56 -30.27
C GLN A 500 -10.42 6.83 -29.11
N TYR A 501 -11.74 6.73 -29.15
CA TYR A 501 -12.49 5.91 -28.21
C TYR A 501 -13.52 5.06 -28.92
N GLN A 502 -13.93 3.97 -28.26
CA GLN A 502 -15.05 3.12 -28.65
C GLN A 502 -15.94 2.84 -27.44
N HIS A 503 -17.21 2.53 -27.66
CA HIS A 503 -18.10 2.13 -26.56
C HIS A 503 -17.67 0.77 -25.97
N ALA A 504 -17.72 0.64 -24.65
CA ALA A 504 -17.27 -0.56 -23.94
C ALA A 504 -18.26 -1.74 -23.98
N TYR A 505 -19.33 -1.65 -24.77
CA TYR A 505 -20.34 -2.70 -24.92
C TYR A 505 -20.03 -3.57 -26.13
N LYS A 506 -20.25 -4.89 -26.01
CA LYS A 506 -20.31 -5.76 -27.18
C LYS A 506 -21.67 -5.59 -27.85
N ASN A 507 -21.69 -5.16 -29.10
CA ASN A 507 -22.90 -5.26 -29.89
C ASN A 507 -23.22 -6.74 -30.12
N ASN A 508 -24.49 -7.13 -29.87
CA ASN A 508 -24.94 -8.51 -30.04
C ASN A 508 -24.68 -8.97 -31.48
N LYS A 509 -24.20 -10.20 -31.63
CA LYS A 509 -23.97 -10.83 -32.92
C LYS A 509 -25.29 -10.88 -33.70
N PHE A 510 -25.30 -10.37 -34.92
CA PHE A 510 -26.38 -10.60 -35.85
C PHE A 510 -25.97 -11.77 -36.75
N ASP A 511 -26.53 -12.96 -36.49
CA ASP A 511 -26.46 -14.07 -37.42
C ASP A 511 -27.81 -14.07 -38.16
N GLY A 512 -27.79 -13.83 -39.46
CA GLY A 512 -29.00 -13.62 -40.28
C GLY A 512 -29.90 -14.86 -40.45
N LYS A 513 -29.84 -15.83 -39.53
CA LYS A 513 -30.72 -17.00 -39.49
C LYS A 513 -31.85 -16.74 -38.49
N GLN A 514 -33.02 -16.37 -39.01
CA GLN A 514 -34.30 -16.65 -38.36
C GLN A 514 -34.77 -18.04 -38.75
#